data_AF-A0AAU1LQ66-F1
#
_entry.id   AF-A0AAU1LQ66-F1
#
_cell.length_a   1.000
_cell.length_b   1.000
_cell.length_c   1.000
_cell.angle_alpha   90.00
_cell.angle_beta   90.00
_cell.angle_gamma   90.00
#
_symmetry.space_group_name_H-M   'P 1'
#
loop_
_entity.id
_entity.type
_entity.pdbx_description
1 polymer ?
#
loop_
_entity_poly.entity_id
_entity_poly.type
_entity_poly.pdbx_seq_one_letter_code
_entity_poly.pdbx_strand_id
1 'polypeptide(L)'
;MTAMTHAMLKGSNVPLDAMAVRAVLRWTPGAGVPDVDASALLIGPDGRVRSDEDFVFYNQPRHPSGLVRRLPKRSSPEGLTDTIEADLSSLDPSVDQVVIAASCDEEAFERVTDLRISLYDAASADGEPLAVFDVRAETGEETAVICGELYRRGDGWKFRAVGQGYPTGLVGLATAFGISVDEAEAASEPGPAAVPGAPDPQASFPPAPDSQATVQHQQPAPDSQATVQHQQPAYGYPQPSAAPQPAYGYPQQPAAAPAPAYGYPQPAGDRPAYGYPQPAAAAAPAADPNFVLPPQGPQFLR
;
A
#
# COMPACT_ATOMS: atom_id res chain seq x y z
N MET A 1 -1.31 -5.67 32.71
CA MET A 1 -0.72 -4.33 32.50
C MET A 1 -1.74 -3.55 31.70
N THR A 2 -2.16 -2.37 32.16
CA THR A 2 -3.05 -1.51 31.37
C THR A 2 -2.27 -1.06 30.13
N ALA A 3 -2.72 -1.45 28.93
CA ALA A 3 -2.08 -1.04 27.70
C ALA A 3 -2.15 0.49 27.60
N MET A 4 -1.01 1.14 27.47
CA MET A 4 -0.94 2.59 27.22
C MET A 4 -1.14 2.84 25.73
N THR A 5 -2.02 3.76 25.38
CA THR A 5 -2.21 4.22 24.00
C THR A 5 -0.99 4.96 23.50
N HIS A 6 -0.43 4.53 22.37
CA HIS A 6 0.70 5.21 21.73
C HIS A 6 0.20 6.27 20.75
N ALA A 7 0.37 7.55 21.06
CA ALA A 7 0.22 8.61 20.07
C ALA A 7 1.43 8.59 19.12
N MET A 8 1.19 8.44 17.83
CA MET A 8 2.22 8.19 16.83
C MET A 8 2.50 9.41 15.97
N LEU A 9 3.74 9.49 15.49
CA LEU A 9 4.17 10.45 14.47
C LEU A 9 4.44 9.68 13.18
N LYS A 10 4.35 10.35 12.04
CA LYS A 10 4.73 9.76 10.74
C LYS A 10 6.13 9.11 10.85
N GLY A 11 6.21 7.84 10.44
CA GLY A 11 7.40 7.01 10.50
C GLY A 11 7.66 6.28 11.83
N SER A 12 6.96 6.63 12.92
CA SER A 12 7.15 5.94 14.19
C SER A 12 6.52 4.54 14.16
N ASN A 13 7.00 3.65 15.03
CA ASN A 13 6.51 2.28 15.13
C ASN A 13 6.42 1.81 16.58
N VAL A 14 5.50 0.88 16.85
CA VAL A 14 5.24 0.29 18.17
C VAL A 14 5.12 -1.23 18.03
N PRO A 15 5.68 -2.04 18.96
CA PRO A 15 5.43 -3.47 18.99
C PRO A 15 3.96 -3.78 19.32
N LEU A 16 3.46 -4.90 18.80
CA LEU A 16 2.10 -5.39 19.07
C LEU A 16 2.16 -6.72 19.79
N ASP A 17 1.55 -6.77 20.97
CA ASP A 17 1.34 -8.02 21.72
C ASP A 17 0.00 -8.70 21.37
N ALA A 18 -0.88 -7.99 20.66
CA ALA A 18 -2.19 -8.48 20.25
C ALA A 18 -2.09 -9.53 19.15
N MET A 19 -2.83 -10.63 19.30
CA MET A 19 -2.89 -11.71 18.29
C MET A 19 -3.72 -11.31 17.06
N ALA A 20 -4.73 -10.47 17.27
CA ALA A 20 -5.57 -9.92 16.24
C ALA A 20 -5.81 -8.43 16.52
N VAL A 21 -5.92 -7.63 15.47
CA VAL A 21 -6.10 -6.18 15.57
C VAL A 21 -7.31 -5.71 14.79
N ARG A 22 -7.87 -4.58 15.23
CA ARG A 22 -8.91 -3.82 14.55
C ARG A 22 -8.38 -2.42 14.28
N ALA A 23 -8.05 -2.13 13.01
CA ALA A 23 -7.65 -0.81 12.55
C ALA A 23 -8.90 -0.02 12.14
N VAL A 24 -9.22 1.03 12.88
CA VAL A 24 -10.37 1.89 12.65
C VAL A 24 -9.90 3.20 12.02
N LEU A 25 -10.32 3.43 10.78
CA LEU A 25 -10.23 4.75 10.15
C LEU A 25 -11.41 5.60 10.59
N ARG A 26 -11.15 6.87 10.85
CA ARG A 26 -12.13 7.83 11.37
C ARG A 26 -11.93 9.16 10.70
N TRP A 27 -13.02 9.81 10.28
CA TRP A 27 -13.00 11.16 9.71
C TRP A 27 -14.29 11.92 10.05
N THR A 28 -14.25 13.24 9.94
CA THR A 28 -15.40 14.11 10.22
C THR A 28 -16.21 14.33 8.92
N PRO A 29 -17.49 13.95 8.87
CA PRO A 29 -18.34 14.23 7.71
C PRO A 29 -18.71 15.72 7.65
N GLY A 30 -18.96 16.24 6.46
CA GLY A 30 -19.32 17.63 6.25
C GLY A 30 -19.71 17.93 4.80
N ALA A 31 -20.21 19.14 4.56
CA ALA A 31 -20.51 19.59 3.20
C ALA A 31 -19.21 19.64 2.37
N GLY A 32 -19.16 18.88 1.28
CA GLY A 32 -17.99 18.78 0.41
C GLY A 32 -16.83 17.96 0.98
N VAL A 33 -17.05 17.21 2.07
CA VAL A 33 -16.10 16.20 2.55
C VAL A 33 -16.41 14.88 1.84
N PRO A 34 -15.48 14.29 1.08
CA PRO A 34 -15.73 13.05 0.39
C PRO A 34 -15.86 11.87 1.36
N ASP A 35 -16.45 10.79 0.87
CA ASP A 35 -16.47 9.52 1.59
C ASP A 35 -15.06 8.89 1.55
N VAL A 36 -14.71 8.16 2.62
CA VAL A 36 -13.41 7.50 2.76
C VAL A 36 -13.62 6.01 2.87
N ASP A 37 -12.91 5.24 2.06
CA ASP A 37 -12.92 3.78 2.08
C ASP A 37 -11.61 3.21 2.62
N ALA A 38 -11.71 2.34 3.62
CA ALA A 38 -10.59 1.56 4.11
C ALA A 38 -10.32 0.38 3.15
N SER A 39 -9.05 0.11 2.92
CA SER A 39 -8.59 -1.08 2.23
C SER A 39 -7.35 -1.67 2.90
N ALA A 40 -7.08 -2.94 2.63
CA ALA A 40 -5.90 -3.64 3.13
C ALA A 40 -5.23 -4.46 2.03
N LEU A 41 -3.91 -4.43 1.99
CA LEU A 41 -3.10 -5.27 1.10
C LEU A 41 -2.23 -6.21 1.94
N LEU A 42 -2.28 -7.50 1.64
CA LEU A 42 -1.42 -8.50 2.24
C LEU A 42 -0.16 -8.65 1.38
N ILE A 43 0.98 -8.29 1.95
CA ILE A 43 2.24 -8.14 1.23
C ILE A 43 3.21 -9.25 1.63
N GLY A 44 3.77 -9.90 0.62
CA GLY A 44 4.79 -10.93 0.75
C GLY A 44 6.22 -10.39 0.90
N PRO A 45 7.21 -11.29 1.00
CA PRO A 45 8.61 -10.93 1.26
C PRO A 45 9.27 -10.13 0.13
N ASP A 46 8.71 -10.15 -1.08
CA ASP A 46 9.16 -9.38 -2.23
C ASP A 46 8.59 -7.95 -2.26
N GLY A 47 7.79 -7.57 -1.24
CA GLY A 47 7.15 -6.28 -1.15
C GLY A 47 5.93 -6.13 -2.06
N ARG A 48 5.35 -7.23 -2.54
CA ARG A 48 4.17 -7.26 -3.42
C ARG A 48 3.07 -8.16 -2.88
N VAL A 49 1.86 -8.02 -3.41
CA VAL A 49 0.80 -9.02 -3.21
C VAL A 49 1.16 -10.33 -3.89
N ARG A 50 0.68 -11.46 -3.37
CA ARG A 50 0.93 -12.79 -3.95
C ARG A 50 -0.06 -13.12 -5.06
N SER A 51 -1.27 -12.56 -4.95
CA SER A 51 -2.34 -12.60 -5.96
C SER A 51 -3.27 -11.40 -5.74
N ASP A 52 -4.18 -11.13 -6.68
CA ASP A 52 -5.18 -10.06 -6.52
C ASP A 52 -6.14 -10.33 -5.32
N GLU A 53 -6.23 -11.58 -4.86
CA GLU A 53 -7.01 -11.95 -3.67
C GLU A 53 -6.45 -11.36 -2.38
N ASP A 54 -5.16 -11.01 -2.34
CA ASP A 54 -4.49 -10.34 -1.21
C ASP A 54 -4.92 -8.87 -1.06
N PHE A 55 -5.82 -8.37 -1.92
CA PHE A 55 -6.42 -7.06 -1.79
C PHE A 55 -7.83 -7.13 -1.18
N VAL A 56 -8.00 -6.53 0.00
CA VAL A 56 -9.28 -6.39 0.70
C VAL A 56 -9.77 -4.95 0.56
N PHE A 57 -10.91 -4.77 -0.08
CA PHE A 57 -11.50 -3.44 -0.34
C PHE A 57 -13.03 -3.55 -0.41
N TYR A 58 -13.74 -2.51 -0.84
CA TYR A 58 -15.21 -2.49 -0.79
C TYR A 58 -15.89 -3.60 -1.62
N ASN A 59 -15.36 -3.95 -2.80
CA ASN A 59 -15.93 -5.00 -3.65
C ASN A 59 -15.50 -6.41 -3.21
N GLN A 60 -14.38 -6.51 -2.49
CA GLN A 60 -13.87 -7.74 -1.90
C GLN A 60 -13.61 -7.51 -0.40
N PRO A 61 -14.65 -7.45 0.45
CA PRO A 61 -14.51 -7.05 1.84
C PRO A 61 -13.86 -8.12 2.72
N ARG A 62 -13.49 -9.29 2.19
CA ARG A 62 -12.90 -10.39 2.93
C ARG A 62 -11.84 -11.09 2.09
N HIS A 63 -10.67 -11.31 2.67
CA HIS A 63 -9.65 -12.17 2.10
C HIS A 63 -10.12 -13.64 2.15
N PRO A 64 -9.79 -14.51 1.17
CA PRO A 64 -10.23 -15.91 1.13
C PRO A 64 -9.90 -16.74 2.38
N SER A 65 -8.78 -16.43 3.06
CA SER A 65 -8.44 -17.08 4.34
C SER A 65 -9.40 -16.74 5.49
N GLY A 66 -10.20 -15.68 5.36
CA GLY A 66 -11.07 -15.15 6.41
C GLY A 66 -10.33 -14.37 7.52
N LEU A 67 -8.99 -14.30 7.48
CA LEU A 67 -8.17 -13.69 8.53
C LEU A 67 -8.06 -12.18 8.43
N VAL A 68 -8.29 -11.60 7.25
CA VAL A 68 -8.33 -10.15 7.03
C VAL A 68 -9.66 -9.79 6.39
N ARG A 69 -10.35 -8.79 6.95
CA ARG A 69 -11.65 -8.35 6.47
C ARG A 69 -11.90 -6.89 6.75
N ARG A 70 -12.67 -6.26 5.88
CA ARG A 70 -13.31 -4.97 6.08
C ARG A 70 -14.68 -5.17 6.73
N LEU A 71 -14.97 -4.36 7.75
CA LEU A 71 -16.29 -4.27 8.37
C LEU A 71 -17.11 -3.16 7.73
N PRO A 72 -18.45 -3.17 7.87
CA PRO A 72 -19.29 -2.09 7.36
C PRO A 72 -18.93 -0.74 7.99
N LYS A 73 -19.00 0.33 7.18
CA LYS A 73 -18.88 1.70 7.68
C LYS A 73 -19.93 1.98 8.77
N ARG A 74 -19.55 2.76 9.77
CA ARG A 74 -20.47 3.19 10.85
C ARG A 74 -20.43 4.70 10.98
N SER A 75 -21.61 5.28 11.21
CA SER A 75 -21.76 6.68 11.57
C SER A 75 -22.03 6.80 13.06
N SER A 76 -21.31 7.70 13.74
CA SER A 76 -21.52 8.04 15.14
C SER A 76 -21.47 9.57 15.32
N PRO A 77 -21.89 10.10 16.49
CA PRO A 77 -21.81 11.53 16.78
C PRO A 77 -20.39 12.10 16.71
N GLU A 78 -19.39 11.25 16.88
CA GLU A 78 -18.00 11.68 16.78
C GLU A 78 -17.58 11.84 15.30
N GLY A 79 -18.21 11.15 14.33
CA GLY A 79 -17.79 11.11 12.91
C GLY A 79 -18.09 9.78 12.20
N LEU A 80 -17.60 9.63 10.96
CA LEU A 80 -17.70 8.40 10.17
C LEU A 80 -16.50 7.48 10.43
N THR A 81 -16.72 6.18 10.33
CA THR A 81 -15.68 5.17 10.51
C THR A 81 -15.76 4.06 9.49
N ASP A 82 -14.60 3.54 9.12
CA ASP A 82 -14.40 2.32 8.34
C ASP A 82 -13.34 1.47 9.05
N THR A 83 -13.38 0.15 8.92
CA THR A 83 -12.62 -0.74 9.80
C THR A 83 -12.08 -1.96 9.09
N ILE A 84 -10.79 -2.23 9.31
CA ILE A 84 -10.13 -3.48 8.94
C ILE A 84 -9.86 -4.30 10.19
N GLU A 85 -10.23 -5.58 10.18
CA GLU A 85 -9.79 -6.57 11.16
C GLU A 85 -8.77 -7.51 10.54
N ALA A 86 -7.73 -7.85 11.31
CA ALA A 86 -6.68 -8.79 10.89
C ALA A 86 -6.26 -9.71 12.05
N ASP A 87 -6.34 -11.03 11.87
CA ASP A 87 -5.74 -12.02 12.78
C ASP A 87 -4.28 -12.28 12.39
N LEU A 88 -3.38 -11.55 13.04
CA LEU A 88 -1.95 -11.51 12.75
C LEU A 88 -1.23 -12.81 13.14
N SER A 89 -1.74 -13.49 14.18
CA SER A 89 -1.14 -14.72 14.69
C SER A 89 -1.36 -15.91 13.75
N SER A 90 -2.48 -15.91 13.03
CA SER A 90 -2.88 -16.98 12.12
C SER A 90 -2.50 -16.71 10.66
N LEU A 91 -2.03 -15.50 10.33
CA LEU A 91 -1.61 -15.15 8.97
C LEU A 91 -0.51 -16.11 8.47
N ASP A 92 -0.63 -16.50 7.21
CA ASP A 92 0.35 -17.35 6.53
C ASP A 92 1.77 -16.76 6.68
N PRO A 93 2.80 -17.58 6.92
CA PRO A 93 4.18 -17.11 7.05
C PRO A 93 4.73 -16.38 5.82
N SER A 94 4.13 -16.55 4.64
CA SER A 94 4.47 -15.80 3.43
C SER A 94 3.91 -14.37 3.40
N VAL A 95 3.10 -13.96 4.38
CA VAL A 95 2.64 -12.57 4.57
C VAL A 95 3.53 -11.89 5.61
N ASP A 96 4.37 -10.98 5.16
CA ASP A 96 5.29 -10.22 6.02
C ASP A 96 4.71 -8.89 6.48
N GLN A 97 3.72 -8.38 5.75
CA GLN A 97 3.13 -7.08 6.01
C GLN A 97 1.65 -7.03 5.62
N VAL A 98 0.86 -6.26 6.36
CA VAL A 98 -0.50 -5.84 6.00
C VAL A 98 -0.53 -4.32 5.95
N VAL A 99 -0.68 -3.77 4.76
CA VAL A 99 -0.78 -2.32 4.51
C VAL A 99 -2.23 -1.91 4.68
N ILE A 100 -2.50 -0.87 5.48
CA ILE A 100 -3.83 -0.29 5.66
C ILE A 100 -3.87 1.06 4.96
N ALA A 101 -4.75 1.17 3.97
CA ALA A 101 -4.90 2.37 3.15
C ALA A 101 -6.31 2.97 3.29
N ALA A 102 -6.39 4.26 3.02
CA ALA A 102 -7.62 5.01 2.86
C ALA A 102 -7.67 5.58 1.44
N SER A 103 -8.84 5.58 0.81
CA SER A 103 -9.06 6.21 -0.50
C SER A 103 -10.36 7.00 -0.53
N CYS A 104 -10.42 8.00 -1.39
CA CYS A 104 -11.63 8.76 -1.72
C CYS A 104 -11.87 8.65 -3.23
N ASP A 105 -13.13 8.54 -3.63
CA ASP A 105 -13.51 8.53 -5.04
C ASP A 105 -13.50 9.95 -5.60
N GLU A 106 -12.71 10.17 -6.66
CA GLU A 106 -12.68 11.36 -7.53
C GLU A 106 -12.39 12.73 -6.84
N GLU A 107 -12.21 12.75 -5.52
CA GLU A 107 -11.91 13.93 -4.72
C GLU A 107 -10.63 13.75 -3.90
N ALA A 108 -9.87 14.83 -3.76
CA ALA A 108 -8.60 14.81 -3.05
C ALA A 108 -8.76 14.84 -1.51
N PHE A 109 -7.82 14.19 -0.83
CA PHE A 109 -7.77 14.08 0.64
C PHE A 109 -7.63 15.43 1.34
N GLU A 110 -7.28 16.52 0.65
CA GLU A 110 -7.26 17.87 1.23
C GLU A 110 -8.61 18.27 1.86
N ARG A 111 -9.72 17.71 1.36
CA ARG A 111 -11.08 17.98 1.87
C ARG A 111 -11.46 17.06 3.03
N VAL A 112 -10.73 15.98 3.26
CA VAL A 112 -11.00 15.04 4.36
C VAL A 112 -10.50 15.67 5.66
N THR A 113 -11.43 15.87 6.59
CA THR A 113 -11.13 16.49 7.88
C THR A 113 -11.01 15.44 8.98
N ASP A 114 -10.05 15.66 9.88
CA ASP A 114 -9.77 14.81 11.05
C ASP A 114 -9.55 13.32 10.74
N LEU A 115 -8.90 13.00 9.60
CA LEU A 115 -8.55 11.62 9.28
C LEU A 115 -7.57 11.04 10.30
N ARG A 116 -7.98 9.95 10.94
CA ARG A 116 -7.20 9.27 11.98
C ARG A 116 -7.33 7.76 11.83
N ILE A 117 -6.22 7.06 12.03
CA ILE A 117 -6.20 5.62 12.24
C ILE A 117 -5.98 5.32 13.72
N SER A 118 -6.87 4.51 14.29
CA SER A 118 -6.78 3.98 15.66
C SER A 118 -6.70 2.47 15.60
N LEU A 119 -5.65 1.88 16.17
CA LEU A 119 -5.43 0.45 16.21
C LEU A 119 -5.87 -0.11 17.56
N TYR A 120 -6.78 -1.07 17.58
CA TYR A 120 -7.27 -1.74 18.78
C TYR A 120 -6.84 -3.21 18.77
N ASP A 121 -6.74 -3.81 19.94
CA ASP A 121 -6.75 -5.26 20.08
C ASP A 121 -8.16 -5.78 19.74
N ALA A 122 -8.26 -6.71 18.80
CA ALA A 122 -9.54 -7.27 18.38
C ALA A 122 -10.20 -8.13 19.48
N ALA A 123 -9.42 -8.68 20.42
CA ALA A 123 -9.95 -9.43 21.55
C ALA A 123 -10.61 -8.53 22.61
N SER A 124 -10.32 -7.23 22.58
CA SER A 124 -10.86 -6.24 23.53
C SER A 124 -11.87 -5.32 22.83
N ALA A 125 -13.16 -5.57 23.08
CA ALA A 125 -14.24 -4.79 22.46
C ALA A 125 -14.23 -3.31 22.90
N ASP A 126 -14.03 -3.06 24.20
CA ASP A 126 -14.09 -1.73 24.84
C ASP A 126 -12.72 -1.24 25.31
N GLY A 127 -11.64 -1.78 24.75
CA GLY A 127 -10.28 -1.39 25.10
C GLY A 127 -9.89 -0.03 24.52
N GLU A 128 -8.96 0.66 25.18
CA GLU A 128 -8.25 1.81 24.61
C GLU A 128 -7.44 1.38 23.37
N PRO A 129 -7.25 2.26 22.38
CA PRO A 129 -6.44 1.94 21.22
C PRO A 129 -4.98 1.68 21.63
N LEU A 130 -4.37 0.65 21.06
CA LEU A 130 -2.94 0.36 21.20
C LEU A 130 -2.08 1.50 20.62
N ALA A 131 -2.56 2.09 19.51
CA ALA A 131 -1.89 3.16 18.80
C ALA A 131 -2.89 4.08 18.09
N VAL A 132 -2.54 5.36 17.97
CA VAL A 132 -3.33 6.36 17.26
C VAL A 132 -2.41 7.23 16.41
N PHE A 133 -2.79 7.47 15.16
CA PHE A 133 -2.05 8.32 14.23
C PHE A 133 -3.01 9.23 13.46
N ASP A 134 -2.74 10.54 13.50
CA ASP A 134 -3.41 11.54 12.67
C ASP A 134 -2.79 11.54 11.27
N VAL A 135 -3.59 11.16 10.27
CA VAL A 135 -3.15 11.02 8.89
C VAL A 135 -3.38 12.34 8.17
N ARG A 136 -2.36 12.84 7.47
CA ARG A 136 -2.44 14.07 6.69
C ARG A 136 -1.91 13.83 5.28
N ALA A 137 -2.63 14.36 4.30
CA ALA A 137 -2.14 14.52 2.94
C ALA A 137 -0.89 15.42 2.93
N GLU A 138 0.08 15.13 2.05
CA GLU A 138 1.33 15.88 1.96
C GLU A 138 1.25 16.97 0.92
N THR A 139 0.66 16.67 -0.24
CA THR A 139 0.55 17.61 -1.37
C THR A 139 -0.84 18.20 -1.52
N GLY A 140 -1.87 17.54 -0.97
CA GLY A 140 -3.28 17.90 -1.14
C GLY A 140 -3.91 17.39 -2.43
N GLU A 141 -3.13 16.74 -3.30
CA GLU A 141 -3.60 16.16 -4.57
C GLU A 141 -3.90 14.66 -4.43
N GLU A 142 -3.60 14.06 -3.28
CA GLU A 142 -3.69 12.63 -3.09
C GLU A 142 -5.14 12.18 -2.94
N THR A 143 -5.51 11.11 -3.65
CA THR A 143 -6.85 10.48 -3.56
C THR A 143 -6.77 9.11 -2.89
N ALA A 144 -5.56 8.64 -2.55
CA ALA A 144 -5.30 7.51 -1.66
C ALA A 144 -4.12 7.81 -0.71
N VAL A 145 -4.12 7.22 0.48
CA VAL A 145 -3.05 7.34 1.47
C VAL A 145 -2.85 6.02 2.21
N ILE A 146 -1.59 5.62 2.42
CA ILE A 146 -1.25 4.54 3.35
C ILE A 146 -1.28 5.12 4.77
N CYS A 147 -2.30 4.75 5.55
CA CYS A 147 -2.47 5.21 6.93
C CYS A 147 -1.43 4.56 7.85
N GLY A 148 -1.18 3.27 7.66
CA GLY A 148 -0.19 2.54 8.43
C GLY A 148 0.03 1.13 7.91
N GLU A 149 1.03 0.47 8.47
CA GLU A 149 1.39 -0.89 8.11
C GLU A 149 1.62 -1.74 9.36
N LEU A 150 1.10 -2.95 9.33
CA LEU A 150 1.40 -4.02 10.28
C LEU A 150 2.50 -4.85 9.63
N TYR A 151 3.64 -5.06 10.29
CA TYR A 151 4.74 -5.82 9.69
C TYR A 151 5.42 -6.74 10.71
N ARG A 152 5.94 -7.87 10.23
CA ARG A 152 6.72 -8.82 11.03
C ARG A 152 8.11 -8.27 11.30
N ARG A 153 8.57 -8.39 12.55
CA ARG A 153 9.95 -8.09 12.93
C ARG A 153 10.40 -9.02 14.05
N GLY A 154 11.32 -9.94 13.71
CA GLY A 154 11.67 -11.04 14.61
C GLY A 154 10.46 -11.95 14.79
N ASP A 155 10.16 -12.34 16.03
CA ASP A 155 9.07 -13.27 16.35
C ASP A 155 7.70 -12.57 16.55
N GLY A 156 7.61 -11.27 16.32
CA GLY A 156 6.41 -10.47 16.61
C GLY A 156 6.00 -9.52 15.51
N TRP A 157 4.82 -8.94 15.68
CA TRP A 157 4.27 -7.91 14.81
C TRP A 157 4.52 -6.51 15.37
N LYS A 158 4.62 -5.55 14.47
CA LYS A 158 4.74 -4.13 14.79
C LYS A 158 3.78 -3.32 13.94
N PHE A 159 3.27 -2.22 14.47
CA PHE A 159 2.57 -1.22 13.69
C PHE A 159 3.50 -0.05 13.39
N ARG A 160 3.48 0.49 12.17
CA ARG A 160 4.15 1.73 11.78
C ARG A 160 3.13 2.71 11.21
N ALA A 161 3.20 3.96 11.67
CA ALA A 161 2.47 5.07 11.08
C ALA A 161 3.18 5.53 9.80
N VAL A 162 2.50 5.54 8.66
CA VAL A 162 3.14 5.79 7.35
C VAL A 162 2.76 7.16 6.80
N GLY A 163 1.48 7.41 6.52
CA GLY A 163 0.99 8.68 5.98
C GLY A 163 1.60 9.04 4.61
N GLN A 164 1.77 8.06 3.73
CA GLN A 164 2.27 8.27 2.36
C GLN A 164 1.09 8.40 1.41
N GLY A 165 0.97 9.52 0.72
CA GLY A 165 -0.10 9.79 -0.22
C GLY A 165 0.20 9.33 -1.66
N TYR A 166 -0.87 9.09 -2.43
CA TYR A 166 -0.87 8.68 -3.82
C TYR A 166 -1.83 9.56 -4.64
N PRO A 167 -1.32 10.48 -5.48
CA PRO A 167 -2.14 11.28 -6.41
C PRO A 167 -2.89 10.44 -7.44
N THR A 168 -2.35 9.29 -7.79
CA THR A 168 -2.94 8.30 -8.72
C THR A 168 -4.04 7.46 -8.07
N GLY A 169 -4.45 7.78 -6.84
CA GLY A 169 -5.51 7.11 -6.11
C GLY A 169 -5.24 5.66 -5.78
N LEU A 170 -6.33 4.95 -5.46
CA LEU A 170 -6.28 3.56 -5.02
C LEU A 170 -5.69 2.65 -6.10
N VAL A 171 -5.98 2.94 -7.38
CA VAL A 171 -5.43 2.21 -8.53
C VAL A 171 -3.91 2.29 -8.53
N GLY A 172 -3.32 3.48 -8.49
CA GLY A 172 -1.86 3.59 -8.49
C GLY A 172 -1.20 3.05 -7.23
N LEU A 173 -1.87 3.14 -6.07
CA LEU A 173 -1.42 2.47 -4.84
C LEU A 173 -1.40 0.94 -5.03
N ALA A 174 -2.49 0.35 -5.53
CA ALA A 174 -2.61 -1.07 -5.77
C ALA A 174 -1.56 -1.57 -6.77
N THR A 175 -1.36 -0.83 -7.87
CA THR A 175 -0.33 -1.13 -8.88
C THR A 175 1.09 -1.06 -8.30
N ALA A 176 1.36 -0.15 -7.36
CA ALA A 176 2.67 -0.10 -6.69
C ALA A 176 3.00 -1.39 -5.92
N PHE A 177 1.97 -2.11 -5.44
CA PHE A 177 2.10 -3.40 -4.78
C PHE A 177 1.91 -4.61 -5.70
N GLY A 178 1.79 -4.39 -7.02
CA GLY A 178 1.75 -5.47 -8.02
C GLY A 178 0.36 -5.95 -8.43
N ILE A 179 -0.71 -5.29 -8.00
CA ILE A 179 -2.08 -5.59 -8.46
C ILE A 179 -2.27 -5.00 -9.86
N SER A 180 -2.77 -5.82 -10.77
CA SER A 180 -3.16 -5.38 -12.12
C SER A 180 -4.63 -4.99 -12.11
N VAL A 181 -4.94 -3.75 -12.47
CA VAL A 181 -6.33 -3.27 -12.58
C VAL A 181 -6.66 -3.22 -14.06
N ASP A 182 -7.46 -4.17 -14.53
CA ASP A 182 -7.95 -4.15 -15.91
C ASP A 182 -9.03 -3.05 -16.03
N GLU A 183 -8.75 -2.01 -16.81
CA GLU A 183 -9.63 -0.83 -17.03
C GLU A 183 -11.02 -1.17 -17.63
N ALA A 184 -11.32 -2.44 -17.94
CA ALA A 184 -12.60 -2.87 -18.49
C ALA A 184 -13.76 -2.87 -17.47
N GLU A 185 -13.47 -2.89 -16.16
CA GLU A 185 -14.50 -2.92 -15.11
C GLU A 185 -14.89 -1.51 -14.61
N ALA A 186 -14.09 -0.49 -14.90
CA ALA A 186 -14.34 0.90 -14.54
C ALA A 186 -15.39 1.60 -15.44
N ALA A 187 -15.80 0.97 -16.55
CA ALA A 187 -16.73 1.54 -17.54
C ALA A 187 -18.10 0.86 -17.57
N SER A 188 -18.41 -0.08 -16.67
CA SER A 188 -19.74 -0.69 -16.57
C SER A 188 -20.74 0.19 -15.81
N GLU A 189 -20.94 1.43 -16.27
CA GLU A 189 -22.24 2.05 -16.16
C GLU A 189 -23.20 1.28 -17.08
N PRO A 190 -24.39 0.86 -16.61
CA PRO A 190 -25.40 0.30 -17.50
C PRO A 190 -25.92 1.43 -18.40
N GLY A 191 -25.30 1.58 -19.58
CA GLY A 191 -25.86 2.35 -20.66
C GLY A 191 -27.30 1.88 -20.91
N PRO A 192 -28.27 2.80 -21.15
CA PRO A 192 -29.67 2.44 -21.26
C PRO A 192 -29.84 1.37 -22.34
N ALA A 193 -30.38 0.23 -21.94
CA ALA A 193 -30.61 -0.93 -22.78
C ALA A 193 -31.29 -0.51 -24.09
N ALA A 194 -30.57 -0.67 -25.21
CA ALA A 194 -31.16 -0.59 -26.54
C ALA A 194 -32.14 -1.75 -26.70
N VAL A 195 -33.43 -1.45 -26.65
CA VAL A 195 -34.51 -2.37 -27.01
C VAL A 195 -34.42 -2.73 -28.50
N PRO A 196 -34.32 -4.01 -28.89
CA PRO A 196 -34.40 -4.41 -30.28
C PRO A 196 -35.85 -4.51 -30.76
N GLY A 197 -36.21 -3.73 -31.78
CA GLY A 197 -37.20 -4.10 -32.79
C GLY A 197 -38.65 -3.65 -32.58
N ALA A 198 -39.05 -2.62 -33.31
CA ALA A 198 -40.40 -2.49 -33.89
C ALA A 198 -40.31 -1.72 -35.22
N PRO A 199 -41.08 -2.08 -36.26
CA PRO A 199 -40.90 -1.57 -37.62
C PRO A 199 -41.60 -0.22 -37.87
N ASP A 200 -40.97 0.60 -38.70
CA ASP A 200 -41.43 1.90 -39.21
C ASP A 200 -42.79 1.87 -39.93
N PRO A 201 -43.58 2.95 -39.84
CA PRO A 201 -44.38 3.43 -40.94
C PRO A 201 -43.86 4.78 -41.48
N GLN A 202 -43.67 4.79 -42.80
CA GLN A 202 -43.17 5.87 -43.65
C GLN A 202 -43.92 7.21 -43.49
N ALA A 203 -43.20 8.33 -43.60
CA ALA A 203 -43.74 9.57 -44.12
C ALA A 203 -42.75 10.22 -45.11
N SER A 204 -43.26 10.44 -46.31
CA SER A 204 -42.62 10.90 -47.55
C SER A 204 -42.42 12.42 -47.64
N PHE A 205 -41.33 12.87 -48.26
CA PHE A 205 -41.28 14.16 -48.97
C PHE A 205 -40.54 14.02 -50.32
N PRO A 206 -40.97 14.77 -51.37
CA PRO A 206 -40.52 14.59 -52.76
C PRO A 206 -39.24 15.40 -53.10
N PRO A 207 -38.55 15.12 -54.23
CA PRO A 207 -37.34 15.84 -54.63
C PRO A 207 -37.59 16.86 -55.75
N ALA A 208 -36.70 17.88 -55.84
CA ALA A 208 -36.14 18.55 -57.04
C ALA A 208 -35.87 20.06 -56.80
N PRO A 209 -35.06 20.77 -57.63
CA PRO A 209 -33.95 20.36 -58.50
C PRO A 209 -32.68 21.24 -58.37
N ASP A 210 -31.60 20.81 -59.03
CA ASP A 210 -30.40 21.58 -59.35
C ASP A 210 -30.68 22.87 -60.14
N SER A 211 -29.87 23.91 -59.90
CA SER A 211 -29.50 24.92 -60.91
C SER A 211 -28.19 25.63 -60.56
N GLN A 212 -27.29 25.64 -61.55
CA GLN A 212 -25.91 26.15 -61.57
C GLN A 212 -25.83 27.67 -61.70
N ALA A 213 -24.72 28.30 -61.24
CA ALA A 213 -23.79 29.13 -62.03
C ALA A 213 -22.89 30.07 -61.18
N THR A 214 -21.57 29.83 -61.24
CA THR A 214 -20.42 30.75 -61.58
C THR A 214 -20.63 32.29 -61.44
N VAL A 215 -19.71 33.17 -60.99
CA VAL A 215 -18.27 33.38 -61.32
C VAL A 215 -17.57 34.38 -60.33
N GLN A 216 -16.29 34.12 -60.00
CA GLN A 216 -15.10 34.99 -59.67
C GLN A 216 -15.08 36.01 -58.51
N HIS A 217 -13.98 35.99 -57.73
CA HIS A 217 -12.85 36.98 -57.71
C HIS A 217 -11.65 36.33 -56.97
N GLN A 218 -10.61 35.89 -57.68
CA GLN A 218 -9.31 36.58 -57.90
C GLN A 218 -8.44 36.75 -56.63
N GLN A 219 -7.48 35.84 -56.50
CA GLN A 219 -6.33 35.89 -55.61
C GLN A 219 -5.13 36.46 -56.39
N PRO A 220 -4.43 37.50 -55.91
CA PRO A 220 -3.16 37.91 -56.51
C PRO A 220 -2.02 37.05 -55.98
N ALA A 221 -1.12 36.66 -56.89
CA ALA A 221 0.17 36.03 -56.62
C ALA A 221 1.31 37.05 -56.94
N PRO A 222 2.59 36.66 -56.90
CA PRO A 222 3.58 37.11 -55.90
C PRO A 222 4.68 38.01 -56.48
N ASP A 223 5.50 38.64 -55.65
CA ASP A 223 6.92 38.76 -55.99
C ASP A 223 7.86 39.11 -54.82
N SER A 224 8.85 38.23 -54.65
CA SER A 224 10.27 38.51 -54.48
C SER A 224 10.75 39.47 -53.38
N GLN A 225 11.44 38.93 -52.36
CA GLN A 225 12.90 39.13 -52.17
C GLN A 225 13.45 38.45 -50.90
N ALA A 226 14.71 38.03 -51.02
CA ALA A 226 15.71 37.83 -49.98
C ALA A 226 15.65 36.57 -49.09
N THR A 227 16.43 35.58 -49.52
CA THR A 227 17.18 34.63 -48.69
C THR A 227 17.81 35.31 -47.46
N VAL A 228 17.40 34.88 -46.27
CA VAL A 228 18.20 35.02 -45.05
C VAL A 228 18.25 33.64 -44.38
N GLN A 229 19.48 33.13 -44.27
CA GLN A 229 19.82 31.95 -43.47
C GLN A 229 19.26 32.15 -42.05
N HIS A 230 18.37 31.28 -41.61
CA HIS A 230 18.05 31.19 -40.19
C HIS A 230 19.23 30.51 -39.51
N GLN A 231 20.14 31.32 -38.95
CA GLN A 231 21.02 30.91 -37.88
C GLN A 231 20.13 30.50 -36.70
N GLN A 232 20.25 29.25 -36.26
CA GLN A 232 19.68 28.82 -34.99
C GLN A 232 20.29 29.67 -33.86
N PRO A 233 19.49 30.30 -32.98
CA PRO A 233 20.03 30.80 -31.72
C PRO A 233 20.38 29.58 -30.85
N ALA A 234 21.68 29.36 -30.65
CA ALA A 234 22.17 28.53 -29.57
C ALA A 234 21.83 29.23 -28.25
N TYR A 235 20.79 28.75 -27.56
CA TYR A 235 20.54 29.14 -26.19
C TYR A 235 21.66 28.56 -25.32
N GLY A 236 22.67 29.40 -25.09
CA GLY A 236 23.76 29.13 -24.16
C GLY A 236 23.22 29.14 -22.73
N TYR A 237 23.23 27.97 -22.10
CA TYR A 237 23.20 27.90 -20.64
C TYR A 237 24.48 28.54 -20.11
N PRO A 238 24.43 29.51 -19.17
CA PRO A 238 25.62 29.85 -18.41
C PRO A 238 26.04 28.61 -17.61
N GLN A 239 27.23 28.08 -17.89
CA GLN A 239 27.88 27.10 -17.02
C GLN A 239 27.97 27.69 -15.60
N PRO A 240 27.58 26.96 -14.55
CA PRO A 240 27.83 27.40 -13.19
C PRO A 240 29.34 27.46 -12.96
N SER A 241 29.82 28.65 -12.61
CA SER A 241 31.15 28.86 -12.05
C SER A 241 31.31 27.94 -10.84
N ALA A 242 32.33 27.09 -10.84
CA ALA A 242 32.71 26.30 -9.68
C ALA A 242 33.04 27.25 -8.52
N ALA A 243 32.14 27.35 -7.54
CA ALA A 243 32.46 27.95 -6.26
C ALA A 243 33.47 27.05 -5.52
N PRO A 244 34.51 27.60 -4.85
CA PRO A 244 35.39 26.81 -4.02
C PRO A 244 34.57 26.15 -2.90
N GLN A 245 34.65 24.82 -2.83
CA GLN A 245 34.08 24.02 -1.75
C GLN A 245 34.65 24.51 -0.41
N PRO A 246 33.83 24.82 0.61
CA PRO A 246 34.35 24.84 1.97
C PRO A 246 34.80 23.42 2.33
N ALA A 247 36.09 23.26 2.59
CA ALA A 247 36.65 22.03 3.12
C ALA A 247 36.07 21.79 4.52
N TYR A 248 34.95 21.07 4.59
CA TYR A 248 34.53 20.44 5.83
C TYR A 248 35.53 19.31 6.12
N GLY A 249 36.48 19.62 7.00
CA GLY A 249 37.45 18.68 7.51
C GLY A 249 36.72 17.53 8.19
N TYR A 250 36.79 16.34 7.59
CA TYR A 250 36.70 15.12 8.35
C TYR A 250 37.82 15.15 9.41
N PRO A 251 37.53 14.85 10.69
CA PRO A 251 38.62 14.49 11.59
C PRO A 251 39.33 13.29 10.99
N GLN A 252 40.63 13.45 10.71
CA GLN A 252 41.49 12.34 10.33
C GLN A 252 41.36 11.26 11.41
N GLN A 253 40.99 10.05 10.99
CA GLN A 253 41.18 8.87 11.79
C GLN A 253 42.68 8.76 12.11
N PRO A 254 43.10 8.70 13.39
CA PRO A 254 44.51 8.62 13.72
C PRO A 254 45.14 7.41 13.03
N ALA A 255 46.28 7.64 12.39
CA ALA A 255 47.11 6.57 11.88
C ALA A 255 47.37 5.55 12.99
N ALA A 256 47.12 4.27 12.69
CA ALA A 256 47.46 3.18 13.59
C ALA A 256 48.96 3.25 13.91
N ALA A 257 49.27 3.41 15.19
CA ALA A 257 50.64 3.32 15.68
C ALA A 257 51.18 1.91 15.40
N PRO A 258 52.47 1.76 15.04
CA PRO A 258 53.09 0.44 14.95
C PRO A 258 53.08 -0.22 16.33
N ALA A 259 52.48 -1.40 16.42
CA ALA A 259 52.46 -2.19 17.63
C ALA A 259 53.91 -2.53 18.06
N PRO A 260 54.31 -2.29 19.32
CA PRO A 260 55.58 -2.79 19.81
C PRO A 260 55.49 -4.31 19.98
N ALA A 261 56.41 -5.02 19.34
CA ALA A 261 56.66 -6.42 19.61
C ALA A 261 57.23 -6.56 21.03
N TYR A 262 56.40 -7.01 21.98
CA TYR A 262 56.86 -7.47 23.28
C TYR A 262 56.70 -8.98 23.37
N GLY A 263 57.85 -9.63 23.53
CA GLY A 263 57.99 -11.08 23.65
C GLY A 263 57.40 -11.64 24.95
N TYR A 264 57.12 -12.94 24.86
CA TYR A 264 56.66 -13.83 25.92
C TYR A 264 57.54 -13.81 27.18
N PRO A 265 56.97 -14.25 28.32
CA PRO A 265 57.28 -15.61 28.73
C PRO A 265 56.04 -16.46 29.05
N GLN A 266 56.15 -17.72 28.66
CA GLN A 266 55.21 -18.80 28.90
C GLN A 266 55.37 -19.37 30.31
N PRO A 267 54.29 -19.67 31.05
CA PRO A 267 54.32 -20.64 32.12
C PRO A 267 53.77 -22.00 31.63
N ALA A 268 54.51 -23.04 31.99
CA ALA A 268 54.08 -24.43 31.90
C ALA A 268 52.90 -24.68 32.85
N GLY A 269 51.95 -25.52 32.42
CA GLY A 269 50.84 -25.96 33.26
C GLY A 269 49.91 -26.91 32.51
N ASP A 270 49.66 -28.05 33.11
CA ASP A 270 49.04 -29.25 32.56
C ASP A 270 47.69 -29.05 31.85
N ARG A 271 47.53 -29.81 30.76
CA ARG A 271 46.25 -30.00 30.07
C ARG A 271 45.40 -31.05 30.80
N PRO A 272 44.14 -30.74 31.14
CA PRO A 272 43.07 -31.71 31.00
C PRO A 272 42.23 -31.36 29.77
N ALA A 273 42.01 -32.38 28.94
CA ALA A 273 41.14 -32.32 27.77
C ALA A 273 39.69 -32.08 28.20
N TYR A 274 39.13 -30.92 27.87
CA TYR A 274 37.68 -30.73 27.92
C TYR A 274 37.07 -31.33 26.65
N GLY A 275 36.55 -32.55 26.81
CA GLY A 275 35.72 -33.22 25.83
C GLY A 275 34.37 -32.49 25.69
N TYR A 276 33.93 -32.35 24.45
CA TYR A 276 32.56 -31.98 24.13
C TYR A 276 31.61 -33.07 24.68
N PRO A 277 30.55 -32.73 25.43
CA PRO A 277 29.49 -33.68 25.69
C PRO A 277 28.73 -33.94 24.38
N GLN A 278 28.72 -35.21 23.98
CA GLN A 278 27.94 -35.74 22.87
C GLN A 278 26.44 -35.62 23.21
N PRO A 279 25.56 -35.18 22.28
CA PRO A 279 24.13 -35.15 22.56
C PRO A 279 23.63 -36.59 22.76
N ALA A 280 23.07 -36.85 23.93
CA ALA A 280 22.37 -38.09 24.22
C ALA A 280 21.21 -38.23 23.23
N ALA A 281 21.16 -39.36 22.53
CA ALA A 281 19.99 -39.75 21.75
C ALA A 281 18.80 -39.87 22.71
N ALA A 282 17.87 -38.92 22.63
CA ALA A 282 16.58 -39.04 23.31
C ALA A 282 15.85 -40.25 22.72
N ALA A 283 15.58 -41.23 23.58
CA ALA A 283 14.76 -42.37 23.24
C ALA A 283 13.36 -41.87 22.80
N ALA A 284 12.88 -42.37 21.67
CA ALA A 284 11.51 -42.15 21.24
C ALA A 284 10.52 -42.60 22.34
N PRO A 285 9.46 -41.84 22.63
CA PRO A 285 8.43 -42.31 23.55
C PRO A 285 7.79 -43.59 22.98
N ALA A 286 7.67 -44.62 23.82
CA ALA A 286 6.96 -45.84 23.47
C ALA A 286 5.52 -45.52 23.05
N ALA A 287 5.06 -46.11 21.95
CA ALA A 287 3.69 -45.99 21.50
C ALA A 287 2.74 -46.58 22.57
N ASP A 288 1.69 -45.85 22.90
CA ASP A 288 0.66 -46.29 23.83
C ASP A 288 -0.05 -47.54 23.28
N PRO A 289 -0.02 -48.69 23.96
CA PRO A 289 -0.66 -49.92 23.49
C PRO A 289 -2.20 -49.82 23.41
N ASN A 290 -2.80 -48.74 23.96
CA ASN A 290 -4.24 -48.50 23.92
C ASN A 290 -4.67 -47.43 22.89
N PHE A 291 -3.75 -46.95 22.04
CA PHE A 291 -4.13 -46.01 21.00
C PHE A 291 -4.89 -46.71 19.86
N VAL A 292 -6.19 -46.44 19.76
CA VAL A 292 -7.06 -46.90 18.67
C VAL A 292 -7.43 -45.71 17.79
N LEU A 293 -7.09 -45.78 16.50
CA LEU A 293 -7.48 -44.77 15.51
C LEU A 293 -9.03 -44.71 15.42
N PRO A 294 -9.64 -43.52 15.33
CA PRO A 294 -11.06 -43.40 15.09
C PRO A 294 -11.44 -44.02 13.73
N PRO A 295 -12.65 -44.61 13.59
CA PRO A 295 -13.07 -45.23 12.34
C PRO A 295 -13.08 -44.19 11.23
N GLN A 296 -12.34 -44.47 10.15
CA GLN A 296 -12.38 -43.65 8.94
C GLN A 296 -13.81 -43.69 8.37
N GLY A 297 -14.37 -42.50 8.14
CA GLY A 297 -15.70 -42.33 7.54
C GLY A 297 -15.81 -42.95 6.13
N PRO A 298 -17.03 -43.09 5.61
CA PRO A 298 -17.29 -43.89 4.42
C PRO A 298 -16.48 -43.41 3.21
N GLN A 299 -15.73 -44.34 2.62
CA GLN A 299 -15.08 -44.20 1.32
C GLN A 299 -16.19 -44.08 0.26
N PHE A 300 -16.30 -42.91 -0.38
CA PHE A 300 -17.14 -42.75 -1.56
C PHE A 300 -16.52 -43.56 -2.71
N LEU A 301 -17.15 -44.71 -3.01
CA LEU A 301 -16.95 -45.41 -4.27
C LEU A 301 -17.67 -44.61 -5.38
N ARG A 302 -16.95 -44.48 -6.51
CA ARG A 302 -17.30 -43.78 -7.75
C ARG A 302 -18.73 -43.97 -8.23
#